data_AF-A0A4R1G348-F1
#
_entry.id   AF-A0A4R1G348-F1
#
_cell.length_a   1.000
_cell.length_b   1.000
_cell.length_c   1.000
_cell.angle_alpha   90.00
_cell.angle_beta   90.00
_cell.angle_gamma   90.00
#
_symmetry.space_group_name_H-M   'P 1'
#
loop_
_entity.id
_entity.type
_entity.pdbx_description
1 polymer ?
#
loop_
_entity_poly.entity_id
_entity_poly.type
_entity_poly.pdbx_seq_one_letter_code
_entity_poly.pdbx_strand_id
1 'polypeptide(L)'
;MTQWLPLLGSLPVAGAVLVGVIANNRTHRQGIAAADERGRQALDTAQRNVELSNMVGDQRDHEAWRREAVLAAVTSILDISASVRTDLTSCGEWDLVTVEEIDKLGAQIHKVIWDSPGGMLTRLRVVAHRRIPNKCEDLMRTLTAAQHITMQRLKLHIDVEATVEELEEMASLWQKAMRHAAEQERALVETTRIELGIEIATKGTGVDPAPAPQPVVTETRSDEVTSAEVAEEQPAEAEQPAEPQQPTEASQPIETPQPIEVPQPAAQADETPQEDDPREAVDPREAQTVKV
;
A
#
# COMPACT_ATOMS: atom_id res chain seq x y z
N MET A 1 -51.01 -77.23 54.79
CA MET A 1 -51.26 -76.54 53.50
C MET A 1 -50.82 -75.08 53.59
N THR A 2 -49.52 -74.77 53.45
CA THR A 2 -49.03 -73.36 53.44
C THR A 2 -47.68 -73.24 52.70
N GLN A 3 -47.49 -73.98 51.60
CA GLN A 3 -46.22 -73.99 50.84
C GLN A 3 -46.21 -73.03 49.64
N TRP A 4 -47.34 -72.39 49.31
CA TRP A 4 -47.50 -71.54 48.11
C TRP A 4 -47.41 -70.03 48.36
N LEU A 5 -47.41 -69.58 49.62
CA LEU A 5 -47.33 -68.17 49.99
C LEU A 5 -46.04 -67.44 49.55
N PRO A 6 -44.82 -68.02 49.59
CA PRO A 6 -43.62 -67.32 49.11
C PRO A 6 -43.57 -67.16 47.59
N LEU A 7 -44.28 -68.00 46.82
CA LEU A 7 -44.37 -67.91 45.35
C LEU A 7 -45.31 -66.78 44.89
N LEU A 8 -46.33 -66.43 45.67
CA LEU A 8 -47.21 -65.29 45.38
C LEU A 8 -46.56 -63.96 45.78
N GLY A 9 -45.71 -63.94 46.81
CA GLY A 9 -44.96 -62.76 47.24
C GLY A 9 -43.86 -62.30 46.26
N SER A 10 -43.35 -63.18 45.40
CA SER A 10 -42.31 -62.85 44.41
C SER A 10 -42.85 -62.14 43.15
N LEU A 11 -44.16 -62.23 42.89
CA LEU A 11 -44.79 -61.63 41.71
C LEU A 11 -44.75 -60.09 41.69
N PRO A 12 -45.05 -59.36 42.79
CA PRO A 12 -44.89 -57.90 42.82
C PRO A 12 -43.42 -57.47 42.72
N VAL A 13 -42.49 -58.24 43.30
CA VAL A 13 -41.04 -57.97 43.19
C VAL A 13 -40.56 -58.15 41.75
N ALA A 14 -40.98 -59.24 41.09
CA ALA A 14 -40.69 -59.48 39.68
C ALA A 14 -41.28 -58.38 38.77
N GLY A 15 -42.50 -57.91 39.08
CA GLY A 15 -43.13 -56.79 38.37
C GLY A 15 -42.34 -55.48 38.54
N ALA A 16 -41.91 -55.15 39.77
CA ALA A 16 -41.10 -53.96 40.03
C ALA A 16 -39.73 -54.02 39.34
N VAL A 17 -39.07 -55.18 39.34
CA VAL A 17 -37.80 -55.39 38.62
C VAL A 17 -38.00 -55.23 37.12
N LEU A 18 -39.06 -55.80 36.54
CA LEU A 18 -39.35 -55.67 35.11
C LEU A 18 -39.58 -54.20 34.71
N VAL A 19 -40.37 -53.46 35.50
CA VAL A 19 -40.59 -52.03 35.28
C VAL A 19 -39.29 -51.25 35.39
N GLY A 20 -38.44 -51.57 36.38
CA GLY A 20 -37.12 -50.97 36.54
C GLY A 20 -36.20 -51.22 35.34
N VAL A 21 -36.16 -52.45 34.82
CA VAL A 21 -35.36 -52.81 33.63
C VAL A 21 -35.88 -52.09 32.38
N ILE A 22 -37.20 -52.00 32.18
CA ILE A 22 -37.80 -51.30 31.04
C ILE A 22 -37.53 -49.80 31.12
N ALA A 23 -37.69 -49.19 32.29
CA ALA A 23 -37.40 -47.78 32.51
C ALA A 23 -35.91 -47.48 32.25
N ASN A 24 -35.01 -48.31 32.78
CA ASN A 24 -33.57 -48.18 32.56
C ASN A 24 -33.20 -48.34 31.07
N ASN A 25 -33.80 -49.31 30.36
CA ASN A 25 -33.55 -49.49 28.93
C ASN A 25 -34.03 -48.28 28.12
N ARG A 26 -35.19 -47.69 28.47
CA ARG A 26 -35.72 -46.50 27.79
C ARG A 26 -34.84 -45.28 28.03
N THR A 27 -34.39 -45.06 29.26
CA THR A 27 -33.45 -43.98 29.61
C THR A 27 -32.12 -44.16 28.90
N HIS A 28 -31.60 -45.39 28.81
CA HIS A 28 -30.36 -45.68 28.07
C HIS A 28 -30.49 -45.38 26.58
N ARG A 29 -31.61 -45.77 25.94
CA ARG A 29 -31.88 -45.45 24.52
C ARG A 29 -32.02 -43.94 24.28
N GLN A 30 -32.69 -43.22 25.18
CA GLN A 30 -32.81 -41.76 25.11
C GLN A 30 -31.45 -41.08 25.32
N GLY A 31 -30.62 -41.61 26.22
CA GLY A 31 -29.26 -41.14 26.46
C GLY A 31 -28.36 -41.31 25.24
N ILE A 32 -28.43 -42.47 24.57
CA ILE A 32 -27.71 -42.70 23.31
C ILE A 32 -28.18 -41.74 22.21
N ALA A 33 -29.49 -41.62 22.00
CA ALA A 33 -30.02 -40.71 20.97
C ALA A 33 -29.62 -39.24 21.23
N ALA A 34 -29.64 -38.80 22.48
CA ALA A 34 -29.22 -37.45 22.86
C ALA A 34 -27.69 -37.25 22.73
N ALA A 35 -26.89 -38.31 22.92
CA ALA A 35 -25.46 -38.27 22.70
C ALA A 35 -25.10 -38.23 21.21
N ASP A 36 -25.77 -39.03 20.38
CA ASP A 36 -25.60 -39.01 18.92
C ASP A 36 -25.98 -37.66 18.33
N GLU A 37 -27.06 -37.05 18.80
CA GLU A 37 -27.49 -35.72 18.37
C GLU A 37 -26.46 -34.64 18.76
N ARG A 38 -25.95 -34.68 19.99
CA ARG A 38 -24.84 -33.81 20.42
C ARG A 38 -23.57 -34.05 19.61
N GLY A 39 -23.28 -35.30 19.25
CA GLY A 39 -22.16 -35.68 18.40
C GLY A 39 -22.29 -35.10 16.99
N ARG A 40 -23.48 -35.19 16.36
CA ARG A 40 -23.76 -34.57 15.06
C ARG A 40 -23.62 -33.05 15.11
N GLN A 41 -24.20 -32.41 16.12
CA GLN A 41 -24.10 -30.96 16.29
C GLN A 41 -22.63 -30.52 16.52
N ALA A 42 -21.85 -31.29 17.28
CA ALA A 42 -20.43 -31.03 17.46
C ALA A 42 -19.63 -31.19 16.16
N LEU A 43 -19.95 -32.18 15.32
CA LEU A 43 -19.31 -32.35 14.01
C LEU A 43 -19.70 -31.24 13.03
N ASP A 44 -20.98 -30.88 12.94
CA ASP A 44 -21.45 -29.81 12.06
C ASP A 44 -20.85 -28.44 12.44
N THR A 45 -20.68 -28.19 13.75
CA THR A 45 -20.02 -26.97 14.23
C THR A 45 -18.51 -27.01 14.00
N ALA A 46 -17.87 -28.17 14.18
CA ALA A 46 -16.45 -28.34 13.84
C ALA A 46 -16.20 -28.14 12.34
N GLN A 47 -17.05 -28.70 11.47
CA GLN A 47 -16.97 -28.50 10.02
C GLN A 47 -17.09 -27.02 9.64
N ARG A 48 -18.12 -26.34 10.13
CA ARG A 48 -18.29 -24.90 9.90
C ARG A 48 -17.10 -24.07 10.40
N ASN A 49 -16.55 -24.41 11.56
CA ASN A 49 -15.37 -23.73 12.10
C ASN A 49 -14.13 -23.96 11.22
N VAL A 50 -13.95 -25.16 10.67
CA VAL A 50 -12.85 -25.46 9.73
C VAL A 50 -13.03 -24.70 8.42
N GLU A 51 -14.24 -24.65 7.87
CA GLU A 51 -14.55 -23.87 6.66
C GLU A 51 -14.25 -22.38 6.86
N LEU A 52 -14.72 -21.79 7.97
CA LEU A 52 -14.42 -20.40 8.31
C LEU A 52 -12.92 -20.15 8.50
N SER A 53 -12.22 -21.07 9.17
CA SER A 53 -10.78 -20.98 9.36
C SER A 53 -10.03 -21.03 8.04
N ASN A 54 -10.44 -21.90 7.12
CA ASN A 54 -9.85 -22.02 5.79
C ASN A 54 -10.10 -20.75 4.96
N MET A 55 -11.33 -20.22 4.95
CA MET A 55 -11.65 -18.96 4.26
C MET A 55 -10.82 -17.78 4.77
N VAL A 56 -10.61 -17.70 6.09
CA VAL A 56 -9.75 -16.68 6.69
C VAL A 56 -8.28 -16.90 6.32
N GLY A 57 -7.84 -18.15 6.20
CA GLY A 57 -6.51 -18.50 5.68
C GLY A 57 -6.31 -18.01 4.25
N ASP A 58 -7.21 -18.40 3.34
CA ASP A 58 -7.16 -18.00 1.93
C ASP A 58 -7.16 -16.47 1.76
N GLN A 59 -7.92 -15.76 2.59
CA GLN A 59 -7.95 -14.30 2.56
C GLN A 59 -6.61 -13.68 2.99
N ARG A 60 -5.93 -14.26 3.99
CA ARG A 60 -4.61 -13.80 4.42
C ARG A 60 -3.55 -14.07 3.37
N ASP A 61 -3.59 -15.23 2.72
CA ASP A 61 -2.63 -15.60 1.67
C ASP A 61 -2.82 -14.73 0.43
N HIS A 62 -4.07 -14.46 0.05
CA HIS A 62 -4.38 -13.52 -1.03
C HIS A 62 -3.90 -12.09 -0.72
N GLU A 63 -4.11 -11.62 0.52
CA GLU A 63 -3.64 -10.32 0.97
C GLU A 63 -2.10 -10.23 0.97
N ALA A 64 -1.42 -11.28 1.43
CA ALA A 64 0.04 -11.37 1.43
C ALA A 64 0.60 -11.31 0.00
N TRP A 65 0.01 -12.11 -0.91
CA TRP A 65 0.35 -12.09 -2.32
C TRP A 65 0.10 -10.72 -2.96
N ARG A 66 -1.02 -10.06 -2.63
CA ARG A 66 -1.33 -8.71 -3.13
C ARG A 66 -0.27 -7.71 -2.70
N ARG A 67 0.10 -7.71 -1.42
CA ARG A 67 1.13 -6.81 -0.87
C ARG A 67 2.48 -7.03 -1.53
N GLU A 68 2.89 -8.28 -1.73
CA GLU A 68 4.11 -8.63 -2.43
C GLU A 68 4.09 -8.18 -3.89
N ALA A 69 2.97 -8.39 -4.59
CA ALA A 69 2.79 -7.95 -5.97
C ALA A 69 2.87 -6.42 -6.12
N VAL A 70 2.25 -5.67 -5.20
CA VAL A 70 2.30 -4.20 -5.17
C VAL A 70 3.73 -3.73 -4.91
N LEU A 71 4.40 -4.29 -3.90
CA LEU A 71 5.79 -3.95 -3.57
C LEU A 71 6.72 -4.21 -4.75
N ALA A 72 6.67 -5.41 -5.34
CA ALA A 72 7.53 -5.77 -6.46
C ALA A 72 7.36 -4.82 -7.65
N ALA A 73 6.11 -4.47 -7.99
CA ALA A 73 5.82 -3.54 -9.08
C ALA A 73 6.29 -2.11 -8.77
N VAL A 74 6.00 -1.58 -7.58
CA VAL A 74 6.43 -0.23 -7.19
C VAL A 74 7.95 -0.13 -7.11
N THR A 75 8.62 -1.12 -6.50
CA THR A 75 10.08 -1.16 -6.41
C THR A 75 10.71 -1.16 -7.79
N SER A 76 10.19 -1.93 -8.74
CA SER A 76 10.74 -1.94 -10.09
C SER A 76 10.49 -0.62 -10.84
N ILE A 77 9.36 0.05 -10.62
CA ILE A 77 9.11 1.39 -11.18
C ILE A 77 10.09 2.41 -10.59
N LEU A 78 10.33 2.36 -9.28
CA LEU A 78 11.27 3.24 -8.58
C LEU A 78 12.73 2.98 -9.00
N ASP A 79 13.09 1.73 -9.31
CA ASP A 79 14.42 1.39 -9.83
C ASP A 79 14.64 1.98 -11.23
N ILE A 80 13.63 1.85 -12.11
CA ILE A 80 13.65 2.49 -13.43
C ILE A 80 13.72 4.01 -13.29
N SER A 81 12.93 4.63 -12.41
CA SER A 81 12.96 6.08 -12.21
C SER A 81 14.31 6.56 -11.69
N ALA A 82 14.90 5.84 -10.73
CA ALA A 82 16.21 6.16 -10.18
C ALA A 82 17.32 6.02 -11.24
N SER A 83 17.26 4.97 -12.07
CA SER A 83 18.18 4.80 -13.21
C SER A 83 18.06 5.97 -14.18
N VAL A 84 16.84 6.30 -14.63
CA VAL A 84 16.60 7.41 -15.56
C VAL A 84 17.07 8.74 -14.96
N ARG A 85 16.79 9.01 -13.68
CA ARG A 85 17.28 10.23 -13.04
C ARG A 85 18.80 10.27 -12.96
N THR A 86 19.44 9.13 -12.71
CA THR A 86 20.91 9.04 -12.69
C THR A 86 21.46 9.35 -14.07
N ASP A 87 20.91 8.72 -15.11
CA ASP A 87 21.29 8.97 -16.51
C ASP A 87 21.14 10.45 -16.88
N LEU A 88 19.99 11.06 -16.59
CA LEU A 88 19.72 12.48 -16.82
C LEU A 88 20.62 13.41 -15.99
N THR A 89 21.11 12.96 -14.83
CA THR A 89 22.06 13.73 -14.01
C THR A 89 23.47 13.66 -14.58
N SER A 90 23.87 12.50 -15.10
CA SER A 90 25.13 12.29 -15.81
C SER A 90 25.13 12.80 -17.25
N CYS A 91 24.14 13.61 -17.67
CA CYS A 91 24.00 14.03 -19.06
C CYS A 91 25.19 14.82 -19.60
N GLY A 92 26.00 15.43 -18.73
CA GLY A 92 27.22 16.14 -19.10
C GLY A 92 28.40 15.23 -19.49
N GLU A 93 28.30 13.92 -19.21
CA GLU A 93 29.30 12.93 -19.61
C GLU A 93 29.01 12.33 -21.00
N TRP A 94 27.85 12.66 -21.58
CA TRP A 94 27.48 12.16 -22.90
C TRP A 94 28.23 12.93 -23.99
N ASP A 95 29.06 12.21 -24.74
CA ASP A 95 29.78 12.74 -25.90
C ASP A 95 28.84 12.81 -27.12
N LEU A 96 27.87 13.72 -27.07
CA LEU A 96 26.88 13.96 -28.12
C LEU A 96 27.26 15.22 -28.89
N VAL A 97 27.46 15.10 -30.20
CA VAL A 97 27.97 16.19 -31.04
C VAL A 97 26.89 16.73 -31.97
N THR A 98 25.83 15.95 -32.21
CA THR A 98 24.75 16.31 -33.14
C THR A 98 23.37 16.32 -32.48
N VAL A 99 22.45 17.11 -33.06
CA VAL A 99 21.06 17.19 -32.58
C VAL A 99 20.35 15.85 -32.80
N GLU A 100 20.67 15.13 -33.87
CA GLU A 100 20.11 13.82 -34.18
C GLU A 100 20.49 12.76 -33.14
N GLU A 101 21.73 12.80 -32.63
CA GLU A 101 22.19 11.92 -31.54
C GLU A 101 21.43 12.22 -30.24
N ILE A 102 21.23 13.50 -29.92
CA ILE A 102 20.42 13.92 -28.77
C ILE A 102 18.98 13.40 -28.91
N ASP A 103 18.36 13.57 -30.07
CA ASP A 103 16.98 13.12 -30.29
C ASP A 103 16.85 11.60 -30.24
N LYS A 104 17.84 10.87 -30.76
CA LYS A 104 17.89 9.40 -30.66
C LYS A 104 18.03 8.94 -29.21
N LEU A 105 18.89 9.58 -28.42
CA LEU A 105 19.04 9.26 -27.00
C LEU A 105 17.76 9.63 -26.22
N GLY A 106 17.17 10.78 -26.52
CA GLY A 106 15.87 11.18 -25.96
C GLY A 106 14.80 10.12 -26.24
N ALA A 107 14.67 9.64 -27.46
CA ALA A 107 13.74 8.58 -27.80
C ALA A 107 14.02 7.28 -27.04
N GLN A 108 15.29 6.92 -26.82
CA GLN A 108 15.66 5.74 -26.01
C GLN A 108 15.26 5.90 -24.54
N ILE A 109 15.56 7.04 -23.93
CA ILE A 109 15.18 7.30 -22.53
C ILE A 109 13.65 7.33 -22.40
N HIS A 110 12.95 7.96 -23.35
CA HIS A 110 11.49 7.97 -23.37
C HIS A 110 10.89 6.56 -23.44
N LYS A 111 11.50 5.68 -24.24
CA LYS A 111 11.14 4.27 -24.33
C LYS A 111 11.34 3.55 -22.99
N VAL A 112 12.47 3.78 -22.31
CA VAL A 112 12.72 3.21 -20.97
C VAL A 112 11.68 3.67 -19.97
N ILE A 113 11.29 4.95 -20.02
CA ILE A 113 10.26 5.55 -19.18
C ILE A 113 8.90 4.87 -19.41
N TRP A 114 8.43 4.63 -20.64
CA TRP A 114 7.05 4.14 -20.85
C TRP A 114 6.90 2.65 -21.10
N ASP A 115 7.83 2.01 -21.82
CA ASP A 115 7.69 0.61 -22.22
C ASP A 115 7.94 -0.34 -21.05
N SER A 116 8.99 -0.08 -20.27
CA SER A 116 9.40 -0.96 -19.17
C SER A 116 8.38 -1.02 -18.02
N PRO A 117 7.84 0.11 -17.51
CA PRO A 117 6.86 0.08 -16.43
C PRO A 117 5.41 -0.14 -16.90
N GLY A 118 5.11 -0.13 -18.20
CA GLY A 118 3.73 -0.31 -18.71
C GLY A 118 3.04 -1.61 -18.24
N GLY A 119 3.79 -2.71 -18.21
CA GLY A 119 3.31 -3.99 -17.67
C GLY A 119 3.03 -3.94 -16.16
N MET A 120 3.90 -3.27 -15.41
CA MET A 120 3.78 -3.12 -13.95
C MET A 120 2.62 -2.20 -13.57
N LEU A 121 2.41 -1.12 -14.31
CA LEU A 121 1.24 -0.24 -14.16
C LEU A 121 -0.06 -1.00 -14.37
N THR A 122 -0.12 -1.85 -15.39
CA THR A 122 -1.30 -2.67 -15.65
C THR A 122 -1.56 -3.65 -14.51
N ARG A 123 -0.51 -4.27 -13.98
CA ARG A 123 -0.61 -5.11 -12.77
C ARG A 123 -1.12 -4.31 -11.57
N LEU A 124 -0.53 -3.14 -11.29
CA LEU A 124 -0.92 -2.27 -10.18
C LEU A 124 -2.38 -1.81 -10.27
N ARG A 125 -2.92 -1.57 -11.46
CA ARG A 125 -4.34 -1.23 -11.64
C ARG A 125 -5.28 -2.36 -11.19
N VAL A 126 -4.81 -3.61 -11.20
CA VAL A 126 -5.60 -4.77 -10.76
C VAL A 126 -5.41 -5.03 -9.27
N VAL A 127 -4.18 -4.92 -8.76
CA VAL A 127 -3.85 -5.36 -7.40
C VAL A 127 -3.77 -4.24 -6.35
N ALA A 128 -3.57 -2.99 -6.76
CA ALA A 128 -3.34 -1.87 -5.86
C ALA A 128 -4.57 -0.95 -5.75
N HIS A 129 -4.58 -0.09 -4.72
CA HIS A 129 -5.56 0.99 -4.68
C HIS A 129 -5.27 2.00 -5.80
N ARG A 130 -6.31 2.61 -6.40
CA ARG A 130 -6.24 3.55 -7.54
C ARG A 130 -5.22 4.70 -7.38
N ARG A 131 -4.81 5.01 -6.15
CA ARG A 131 -3.84 6.08 -5.86
C ARG A 131 -2.42 5.72 -6.31
N ILE A 132 -1.96 4.49 -6.10
CA ILE A 132 -0.61 4.06 -6.49
C ILE A 132 -0.40 4.16 -8.01
N PRO A 133 -1.22 3.52 -8.88
CA PRO A 133 -0.98 3.59 -10.32
C PRO A 133 -1.08 5.03 -10.86
N ASN A 134 -1.96 5.86 -10.31
CA ASN A 134 -2.02 7.28 -10.66
C ASN A 134 -0.71 8.01 -10.31
N LYS A 135 -0.13 7.75 -9.12
CA LYS A 135 1.15 8.33 -8.71
C LYS A 135 2.32 7.82 -9.55
N CYS A 136 2.31 6.56 -9.96
CA CYS A 136 3.29 6.03 -10.90
C CYS A 136 3.19 6.74 -12.26
N GLU A 137 1.98 6.95 -12.79
CA GLU A 137 1.80 7.71 -14.04
C GLU A 137 2.27 9.16 -13.91
N ASP A 138 1.97 9.82 -12.80
CA ASP A 138 2.45 11.18 -12.53
C ASP A 138 3.98 11.22 -12.49
N LEU A 139 4.62 10.23 -11.84
CA LEU A 139 6.07 10.07 -11.88
C LEU A 139 6.58 9.93 -13.32
N MET A 140 5.98 9.05 -14.15
CA MET A 140 6.39 8.88 -15.55
C MET A 140 6.24 10.17 -16.36
N ARG A 141 5.16 10.94 -16.15
CA ARG A 141 4.97 12.26 -16.78
C ARG A 141 6.05 13.25 -16.36
N THR A 142 6.40 13.29 -15.07
CA THR A 142 7.45 14.19 -14.57
C THR A 142 8.84 13.81 -15.06
N LEU A 143 9.14 12.53 -15.17
CA LEU A 143 10.40 12.04 -15.77
C LEU A 143 10.46 12.38 -17.26
N THR A 144 9.33 12.26 -17.99
CA THR A 144 9.25 12.66 -19.40
C THR A 144 9.52 14.16 -19.55
N ALA A 145 8.98 15.00 -18.66
CA ALA A 145 9.25 16.44 -18.66
C ALA A 145 10.73 16.73 -18.35
N ALA A 146 11.30 16.08 -17.34
CA ALA A 146 12.72 16.22 -17.00
C ALA A 146 13.64 15.78 -18.14
N GLN A 147 13.29 14.68 -18.82
CA GLN A 147 13.98 14.21 -20.01
C GLN A 147 13.93 15.26 -21.12
N HIS A 148 12.75 15.81 -21.44
CA HIS A 148 12.61 16.83 -22.48
C HIS A 148 13.47 18.06 -22.18
N ILE A 149 13.41 18.57 -20.95
CA ILE A 149 14.23 19.71 -20.50
C ILE A 149 15.73 19.38 -20.59
N THR A 150 16.13 18.14 -20.27
CA THR A 150 17.53 17.70 -20.40
C THR A 150 17.97 17.69 -21.87
N MET A 151 17.13 17.18 -22.78
CA MET A 151 17.43 17.21 -24.21
C MET A 151 17.53 18.64 -24.75
N GLN A 152 16.62 19.53 -24.33
CA GLN A 152 16.66 20.95 -24.70
C GLN A 152 17.94 21.63 -24.19
N ARG A 153 18.32 21.36 -22.94
CA ARG A 153 19.56 21.85 -22.36
C ARG A 153 20.78 21.41 -23.17
N LEU A 154 20.85 20.15 -23.59
CA LEU A 154 21.96 19.65 -24.42
C LEU A 154 21.99 20.31 -25.79
N LYS A 155 20.83 20.50 -26.43
CA LYS A 155 20.75 21.21 -27.72
C LYS A 155 21.26 22.64 -27.62
N LEU A 156 20.90 23.36 -26.55
CA LEU A 156 21.40 24.71 -26.29
C LEU A 156 22.92 24.76 -26.04
N HIS A 157 23.54 23.69 -25.51
CA HIS A 157 25.00 23.65 -25.35
C HIS A 157 25.74 23.46 -26.67
N ILE A 158 25.10 22.86 -27.68
CA ILE A 158 25.66 22.67 -29.03
C ILE A 158 25.37 23.89 -29.91
N ASP A 159 24.31 24.64 -29.60
CA ASP A 159 23.93 25.84 -30.32
C ASP A 159 24.95 26.98 -30.12
N VAL A 160 25.54 27.44 -31.22
CA VAL A 160 26.56 28.49 -31.23
C VAL A 160 25.94 29.87 -30.96
N GLU A 161 24.64 30.03 -31.16
CA GLU A 161 23.92 31.29 -30.95
C GLU A 161 23.35 31.44 -29.54
N ALA A 162 23.46 30.41 -28.68
CA ALA A 162 22.88 30.43 -27.35
C ALA A 162 23.53 31.47 -26.43
N THR A 163 22.71 32.27 -25.78
CA THR A 163 23.16 33.25 -24.79
C THR A 163 23.44 32.59 -23.44
N VAL A 164 24.31 33.21 -22.63
CA VAL A 164 24.60 32.74 -21.27
C VAL A 164 23.34 32.78 -20.39
N GLU A 165 22.49 33.78 -20.58
CA GLU A 165 21.21 33.92 -19.86
C GLU A 165 20.27 32.73 -20.16
N GLU A 166 20.13 32.33 -21.42
CA GLU A 166 19.33 31.16 -21.81
C GLU A 166 19.87 29.85 -21.21
N LEU A 167 21.20 29.70 -21.13
CA LEU A 167 21.84 28.54 -20.51
C LEU A 167 21.58 28.48 -19.00
N GLU A 168 21.63 29.62 -18.31
CA GLU A 168 21.33 29.71 -16.87
C GLU A 168 19.85 29.45 -16.56
N GLU A 169 18.94 30.04 -17.34
CA GLU A 169 17.50 29.77 -17.23
C GLU A 169 17.20 28.28 -17.42
N MET A 170 17.77 27.68 -18.46
CA MET A 170 17.57 26.25 -18.74
C MET A 170 18.18 25.36 -17.64
N ALA A 171 19.33 25.73 -17.08
CA ALA A 171 19.92 25.03 -15.95
C ALA A 171 19.01 25.09 -14.71
N SER A 172 18.38 26.22 -14.43
CA SER A 172 17.44 26.38 -13.32
C SER A 172 16.17 25.53 -13.50
N LEU A 173 15.62 25.51 -14.73
CA LEU A 173 14.46 24.68 -15.09
C LEU A 173 14.79 23.20 -14.96
N TRP A 174 15.97 22.78 -15.41
CA TRP A 174 16.45 21.41 -15.28
C TRP A 174 16.57 21.00 -13.81
N GLN A 175 17.20 21.82 -12.96
CA GLN A 175 17.30 21.55 -11.52
C GLN A 175 15.93 21.45 -10.85
N LYS A 176 14.96 22.27 -11.26
CA LYS A 176 13.59 22.22 -10.76
C LYS A 176 12.89 20.92 -11.19
N ALA A 177 13.05 20.52 -12.45
CA ALA A 177 12.47 19.28 -12.98
C ALA A 177 13.04 18.04 -12.28
N MET A 178 14.36 17.99 -12.07
CA MET A 178 15.03 16.88 -11.35
C MET A 178 14.60 16.79 -9.88
N ARG A 179 14.44 17.94 -9.20
CA ARG A 179 13.88 17.97 -7.84
C ARG A 179 12.43 17.49 -7.79
N HIS A 180 11.61 17.94 -8.73
CA HIS A 180 10.21 17.54 -8.80
C HIS A 180 10.04 16.03 -9.07
N ALA A 181 10.89 15.44 -9.93
CA ALA A 181 10.91 14.00 -10.14
C ALA A 181 11.26 13.23 -8.85
N ALA A 182 12.27 13.70 -8.09
CA ALA A 182 12.62 13.11 -6.79
C ALA A 182 11.51 13.29 -5.73
N GLU A 183 10.75 14.39 -5.78
CA GLU A 183 9.57 14.58 -4.93
C GLU A 183 8.45 13.60 -5.27
N GLN A 184 8.22 13.32 -6.56
CA GLN A 184 7.24 12.29 -6.97
C GLN A 184 7.65 10.88 -6.55
N GLU A 185 8.94 10.53 -6.62
CA GLU A 185 9.46 9.25 -6.09
C GLU A 185 9.14 9.12 -4.59
N ARG A 186 9.41 10.17 -3.80
CA ARG A 186 9.09 10.19 -2.37
C ARG A 186 7.58 10.08 -2.12
N ALA A 187 6.77 10.79 -2.89
CA ALA A 187 5.31 10.74 -2.78
C ALA A 187 4.75 9.35 -3.12
N LEU A 188 5.34 8.66 -4.10
CA LEU A 188 4.99 7.28 -4.46
C LEU A 188 5.36 6.31 -3.33
N VAL A 189 6.56 6.43 -2.76
CA VAL A 189 6.99 5.64 -1.60
C VAL A 189 6.02 5.84 -0.43
N GLU A 190 5.64 7.08 -0.13
CA GLU A 190 4.74 7.39 0.96
C GLU A 190 3.32 6.86 0.72
N THR A 191 2.81 6.98 -0.51
CA THR A 191 1.50 6.41 -0.87
C THR A 191 1.49 4.89 -0.75
N THR A 192 2.58 4.24 -1.18
CA THR A 192 2.74 2.78 -1.11
C THR A 192 2.84 2.31 0.33
N ARG A 193 3.57 3.05 1.14
CA ARG A 193 3.69 2.81 2.58
C ARG A 193 2.33 2.85 3.28
N ILE A 194 1.54 3.89 3.02
CA ILE A 194 0.20 4.06 3.59
C ILE A 194 -0.70 2.89 3.18
N GLU A 195 -0.66 2.48 1.90
CA GLU A 195 -1.45 1.34 1.40
C GLU A 195 -1.07 0.01 2.07
N LEU A 196 0.21 -0.21 2.30
CA LEU A 196 0.71 -1.45 2.90
C LEU A 196 0.66 -1.46 4.43
N GLY A 197 0.32 -0.32 5.05
CA GLY A 197 0.30 -0.16 6.51
C GLY A 197 1.70 -0.26 7.13
N ILE A 198 2.73 0.21 6.42
CA ILE A 198 4.12 0.19 6.91
C ILE A 198 4.37 1.48 7.71
N GLU A 199 4.15 1.47 9.02
CA GLU A 199 4.44 2.63 9.86
C GLU A 199 5.95 2.94 9.91
N ILE A 200 6.38 4.17 9.61
CA ILE A 200 7.72 4.61 9.98
C ILE A 200 7.68 5.04 11.44
N ALA A 201 8.56 4.49 12.25
CA ALA A 201 8.97 5.14 13.48
C ALA A 201 9.72 6.45 13.16
N THR A 202 9.00 7.50 12.75
CA THR A 202 9.56 8.86 12.60
C THR A 202 8.70 9.86 13.34
N LYS A 203 8.80 9.84 14.67
CA LYS A 203 9.09 11.01 15.53
C LYS A 203 9.27 10.51 16.96
N GLY A 204 10.40 10.84 17.58
CA GLY A 204 10.63 10.54 18.99
C GLY A 204 9.54 11.18 19.85
N THR A 205 8.79 10.34 20.55
CA THR A 205 8.02 10.68 21.75
C THR A 205 8.11 9.48 22.65
N GLY A 206 8.76 9.68 23.80
CA GLY A 206 8.63 8.83 24.97
C GLY A 206 9.25 7.45 24.80
N VAL A 207 10.41 7.28 25.42
CA VAL A 207 10.64 6.06 26.20
C VAL A 207 9.38 5.87 27.04
N ASP A 208 8.51 4.94 26.66
CA ASP A 208 7.61 4.33 27.62
C ASP A 208 8.55 3.68 28.64
N PRO A 209 8.56 4.10 29.92
CA PRO A 209 9.42 3.44 30.89
C PRO A 209 8.95 1.99 30.93
N ALA A 210 9.86 1.09 30.54
CA ALA A 210 9.72 -0.34 30.77
C ALA A 210 9.17 -0.54 32.19
N PRO A 211 8.13 -1.37 32.39
CA PRO A 211 7.57 -1.58 33.72
C PRO A 211 8.71 -2.07 34.62
N ALA A 212 9.04 -1.26 35.62
CA ALA A 212 10.08 -1.58 36.57
C ALA A 212 9.81 -2.97 37.15
N PRO A 213 10.82 -3.87 37.21
CA PRO A 213 10.66 -5.12 37.93
C PRO A 213 10.32 -4.79 39.38
N GLN A 214 9.17 -5.28 39.84
CA GLN A 214 8.76 -5.13 41.24
C GLN A 214 9.86 -5.72 42.13
N PRO A 215 10.37 -4.99 43.13
CA PRO A 215 11.36 -5.53 44.04
C PRO A 215 10.70 -6.63 44.89
N VAL A 216 11.18 -7.85 44.73
CA VAL A 216 10.94 -8.95 45.66
C VAL A 216 11.47 -8.51 47.01
N VAL A 217 10.56 -8.29 47.96
CA VAL A 217 10.89 -8.10 49.37
C VAL A 217 11.56 -9.40 49.84
N THR A 218 12.87 -9.32 50.04
CA THR A 218 13.60 -10.35 50.79
C THR A 218 14.24 -9.64 51.97
N GLU A 219 13.64 -9.80 53.14
CA GLU A 219 14.28 -9.51 54.42
C GLU A 219 15.55 -10.36 54.53
N THR A 220 16.73 -9.76 54.55
CA THR A 220 17.80 -10.13 55.52
C THR A 220 18.98 -9.15 55.51
N ARG A 221 19.19 -8.54 56.68
CA ARG A 221 20.45 -8.49 57.44
C ARG A 221 21.54 -7.45 57.07
N SER A 222 21.84 -6.67 58.11
CA SER A 222 22.91 -5.71 58.36
C SER A 222 24.32 -6.12 57.93
N ASP A 223 25.11 -5.12 57.52
CA ASP A 223 26.40 -4.65 58.09
C ASP A 223 27.15 -3.82 57.00
N GLU A 224 27.42 -2.52 57.23
CA GLU A 224 28.72 -1.92 57.65
C GLU A 224 29.35 -1.12 56.47
N VAL A 225 29.33 0.23 56.49
CA VAL A 225 30.47 1.17 56.67
C VAL A 225 31.52 1.07 55.53
N THR A 226 31.94 2.09 54.75
CA THR A 226 32.58 3.39 55.12
C THR A 226 32.83 4.24 53.85
N SER A 227 32.93 5.56 54.05
CA SER A 227 33.86 6.54 53.41
C SER A 227 33.69 6.92 51.92
N ALA A 228 33.33 8.17 51.62
CA ALA A 228 34.19 9.39 51.49
C ALA A 228 35.00 9.36 50.18
N GLU A 229 35.03 10.38 49.31
CA GLU A 229 35.41 11.79 49.52
C GLU A 229 35.20 12.51 48.15
N VAL A 230 34.47 13.64 48.06
CA VAL A 230 34.95 15.05 47.86
C VAL A 230 35.93 15.17 46.66
N ALA A 231 35.73 16.00 45.63
CA ALA A 231 35.57 17.46 45.70
C ALA A 231 35.15 18.05 44.33
N GLU A 232 34.43 19.19 44.40
CA GLU A 232 34.64 20.46 43.66
C GLU A 232 34.69 20.43 42.11
N GLU A 233 34.05 21.32 41.35
CA GLU A 233 33.69 22.71 41.58
C GLU A 233 32.60 23.12 40.55
N GLN A 234 31.52 23.72 41.03
CA GLN A 234 30.63 24.65 40.31
C GLN A 234 31.34 26.04 40.21
N PRO A 235 30.76 27.15 39.68
CA PRO A 235 29.51 27.38 38.93
C PRO A 235 29.75 28.28 37.67
N ALA A 236 28.79 28.63 36.80
CA ALA A 236 27.75 29.65 36.94
C ALA A 236 26.90 29.65 35.65
N GLU A 237 25.56 29.66 35.69
CA GLU A 237 24.68 30.87 35.82
C GLU A 237 25.07 31.98 34.84
N ALA A 238 24.22 32.64 34.06
CA ALA A 238 22.81 32.60 33.67
C ALA A 238 22.80 33.33 32.29
N GLU A 239 21.77 33.47 31.47
CA GLU A 239 20.53 34.24 31.69
C GLU A 239 19.87 34.36 30.30
N GLN A 240 18.55 34.17 30.25
CA GLN A 240 17.70 34.62 29.15
C GLN A 240 17.56 36.15 29.22
N PRO A 241 17.22 36.83 28.10
CA PRO A 241 15.93 37.51 28.11
C PRO A 241 15.18 37.59 26.76
N ALA A 242 13.87 37.35 26.87
CA ALA A 242 12.73 38.12 26.37
C ALA A 242 12.67 38.66 24.91
N GLU A 243 11.59 38.28 24.22
CA GLU A 243 10.94 39.04 23.13
C GLU A 243 10.57 40.48 23.56
N PRO A 244 10.43 41.41 22.59
CA PRO A 244 9.07 41.88 22.31
C PRO A 244 8.75 42.24 20.84
N GLN A 245 7.48 42.00 20.48
CA GLN A 245 6.57 42.88 19.73
C GLN A 245 6.61 42.95 18.19
N GLN A 246 5.53 42.41 17.61
CA GLN A 246 4.87 42.92 16.39
C GLN A 246 4.44 44.39 16.52
N PRO A 247 4.30 45.08 15.38
CA PRO A 247 3.03 45.73 15.10
C PRO A 247 2.43 45.44 13.71
N THR A 248 1.13 45.66 13.69
CA THR A 248 0.07 45.38 12.73
C THR A 248 0.00 46.37 11.55
N GLU A 249 -0.45 45.86 10.39
CA GLU A 249 -1.24 46.45 9.29
C GLU A 249 -1.04 47.92 8.82
N ALA A 250 -0.94 48.12 7.48
CA ALA A 250 -2.02 48.72 6.67
C ALA A 250 -1.65 48.93 5.17
N SER A 251 -2.54 48.44 4.30
CA SER A 251 -3.06 49.09 3.07
C SER A 251 -2.22 49.26 1.78
N GLN A 252 -2.47 48.31 0.85
CA GLN A 252 -2.68 48.32 -0.63
C GLN A 252 -2.73 49.65 -1.43
N PRO A 253 -2.84 49.66 -2.80
CA PRO A 253 -2.76 48.60 -3.83
C PRO A 253 -1.79 48.97 -4.99
N ILE A 254 -1.58 48.10 -6.00
CA ILE A 254 -1.48 48.47 -7.45
C ILE A 254 -1.32 47.20 -8.33
N GLU A 255 -2.26 47.08 -9.27
CA GLU A 255 -2.23 46.45 -10.60
C GLU A 255 -1.90 44.95 -10.78
N THR A 256 -2.97 44.16 -10.79
CA THR A 256 -3.15 43.00 -11.68
C THR A 256 -3.14 43.43 -13.16
N PRO A 257 -2.29 42.83 -14.02
CA PRO A 257 -2.56 42.80 -15.46
C PRO A 257 -3.67 41.78 -15.74
N GLN A 258 -4.66 42.20 -16.52
CA GLN A 258 -5.82 41.42 -16.96
C GLN A 258 -5.40 40.19 -17.81
N PRO A 259 -6.12 39.06 -17.73
CA PRO A 259 -5.98 38.00 -18.72
C PRO A 259 -6.64 38.41 -20.03
N ILE A 260 -5.89 38.27 -21.12
CA ILE A 260 -6.33 38.51 -22.50
C ILE A 260 -7.47 37.55 -22.84
N GLU A 261 -8.56 38.18 -23.29
CA GLU A 261 -9.78 37.61 -23.84
C GLU A 261 -9.46 36.83 -25.13
N VAL A 262 -9.64 35.51 -25.11
CA VAL A 262 -9.59 34.67 -26.32
C VAL A 262 -11.00 34.64 -26.92
N PRO A 263 -11.22 35.05 -28.18
CA PRO A 263 -12.54 34.96 -28.79
C PRO A 263 -12.91 33.51 -29.07
N GLN A 264 -14.01 33.06 -28.46
CA GLN A 264 -14.77 31.87 -28.85
C GLN A 264 -15.44 32.12 -30.22
N PRO A 265 -15.35 31.19 -31.19
CA PRO A 265 -16.37 31.08 -32.23
C PRO A 265 -17.53 30.24 -31.70
N ALA A 266 -18.72 30.84 -31.76
CA ALA A 266 -20.00 30.23 -31.45
C ALA A 266 -20.38 29.13 -32.47
N ALA A 267 -21.22 28.22 -31.97
CA ALA A 267 -21.84 27.12 -32.67
C ALA A 267 -22.77 27.53 -33.84
N GLN A 268 -22.74 26.74 -34.92
CA GLN A 268 -23.87 26.41 -35.80
C GLN A 268 -23.66 24.92 -36.18
N ALA A 269 -24.45 23.96 -35.68
CA ALA A 269 -25.84 23.63 -36.01
C ALA A 269 -25.98 23.04 -37.43
N ASP A 270 -26.44 21.78 -37.44
CA ASP A 270 -27.16 21.03 -38.49
C ASP A 270 -26.57 20.92 -39.91
N GLU A 271 -26.23 19.69 -40.30
CA GLU A 271 -26.99 18.92 -41.31
C GLU A 271 -26.32 17.56 -41.56
N THR A 272 -26.93 16.49 -41.05
CA THR A 272 -26.93 15.17 -41.71
C THR A 272 -28.29 15.00 -42.34
N PRO A 273 -28.38 14.47 -43.57
CA PRO A 273 -29.00 13.15 -43.67
C PRO A 273 -28.44 12.30 -44.82
N GLN A 274 -28.14 11.03 -44.58
CA GLN A 274 -28.71 9.97 -45.43
C GLN A 274 -28.61 8.60 -44.75
N GLU A 275 -29.78 8.08 -44.37
CA GLU A 275 -30.07 6.66 -44.22
C GLU A 275 -29.85 5.94 -45.56
N ASP A 276 -29.18 4.79 -45.51
CA ASP A 276 -29.61 3.57 -46.21
C ASP A 276 -29.00 2.35 -45.50
N ASP A 277 -29.86 1.68 -44.73
CA ASP A 277 -29.75 0.28 -44.24
C ASP A 277 -30.24 -0.66 -45.38
N PRO A 278 -30.28 -2.02 -45.32
CA PRO A 278 -29.61 -3.03 -44.48
C PRO A 278 -29.02 -4.25 -45.26
N ARG A 279 -28.29 -5.12 -44.52
CA ARG A 279 -28.17 -6.61 -44.67
C ARG A 279 -27.37 -7.20 -45.85
N GLU A 280 -26.20 -7.75 -45.50
CA GLU A 280 -25.73 -9.12 -45.85
C GLU A 280 -24.40 -9.36 -45.07
N ALA A 281 -24.44 -9.98 -43.88
CA ALA A 281 -24.19 -11.42 -43.69
C ALA A 281 -22.92 -11.92 -44.39
N VAL A 282 -21.83 -12.17 -43.63
CA VAL A 282 -21.03 -13.43 -43.64
C VAL A 282 -20.05 -13.39 -42.45
N ASP A 283 -20.20 -14.36 -41.55
CA ASP A 283 -19.26 -14.76 -40.50
C ASP A 283 -18.26 -15.78 -41.07
N PRO A 284 -16.92 -15.62 -40.93
CA PRO A 284 -15.97 -16.66 -41.29
C PRO A 284 -15.30 -17.27 -40.06
N ARG A 285 -16.08 -17.94 -39.19
CA ARG A 285 -15.57 -19.01 -38.33
C ARG A 285 -15.93 -20.37 -38.91
N GLU A 286 -15.25 -20.78 -39.98
CA GLU A 286 -15.13 -22.19 -40.39
C GLU A 286 -14.21 -22.31 -41.61
N ALA A 287 -12.89 -22.44 -41.39
CA ALA A 287 -11.98 -23.11 -42.31
C ALA A 287 -10.56 -23.12 -41.72
N GLN A 288 -10.14 -24.24 -41.14
CA GLN A 288 -8.90 -24.93 -41.51
C GLN A 288 -8.65 -26.10 -40.56
N THR A 289 -9.23 -27.24 -40.91
CA THR A 289 -8.67 -28.56 -40.68
C THR A 289 -7.91 -28.96 -41.93
N VAL A 290 -6.57 -28.92 -41.94
CA VAL A 290 -5.77 -29.71 -42.88
C VAL A 290 -4.50 -30.21 -42.17
N LYS A 291 -4.34 -31.54 -42.24
CA LYS A 291 -3.23 -32.40 -41.85
C LYS A 291 -1.87 -31.95 -42.40
N VAL A 292 -0.80 -32.16 -41.60
CA VAL A 292 0.30 -33.10 -41.89
C VAL A 292 0.66 -33.79 -40.57
#